data_AF-A0A839NJU2-F1
#
_entry.id   AF-A0A839NJU2-F1
#
_cell.length_a   1.000
_cell.length_b   1.000
_cell.length_c   1.000
_cell.angle_alpha   90.00
_cell.angle_beta   90.00
_cell.angle_gamma   90.00
#
_symmetry.space_group_name_H-M   'P 1'
#
loop_
_entity.id
_entity.type
_entity.pdbx_description
1 polymer ?
#
loop_
_entity_poly.entity_id
_entity_poly.type
_entity_poly.pdbx_seq_one_letter_code
_entity_poly.pdbx_strand_id
1 'polypeptide(L)' 'MTREEMIKRSFKPYMILIHHSHYGDIEMILVSANFDNETFTLRPIDIENFEEEDYIISISKVSFKKKESLKIVK' A
#
# COMPACT_ATOMS: atom_id res chain seq x y z
N MET A 1 -4.90 -13.14 -19.60
CA MET A 1 -4.70 -12.00 -18.69
C MET A 1 -3.46 -12.30 -17.87
N THR A 2 -2.43 -11.47 -17.96
CA THR A 2 -1.18 -11.68 -17.22
C THR A 2 -1.31 -11.14 -15.79
N ARG A 3 -0.47 -11.64 -14.87
CA ARG A 3 -0.40 -11.14 -13.49
C ARG A 3 -0.16 -9.64 -13.45
N GLU A 4 0.66 -9.14 -14.37
CA GLU A 4 0.96 -7.73 -14.56
C GLU A 4 -0.28 -6.89 -14.93
N GLU A 5 -1.09 -7.35 -15.90
CA GLU A 5 -2.35 -6.70 -16.27
C GLU A 5 -3.35 -6.66 -15.10
N MET A 6 -3.37 -7.72 -14.29
CA MET A 6 -4.23 -7.82 -13.12
C MET A 6 -3.83 -6.79 -12.05
N ILE A 7 -2.53 -6.67 -11.75
CA ILE A 7 -2.02 -5.72 -10.77
C ILE A 7 -2.21 -4.27 -11.27
N LYS A 8 -1.93 -4.00 -12.55
CA LYS A 8 -2.15 -2.67 -13.17
C LYS A 8 -3.62 -2.23 -13.09
N ARG A 9 -4.58 -3.14 -13.25
CA ARG A 9 -6.02 -2.84 -13.13
C ARG A 9 -6.49 -2.63 -11.69
N SER A 10 -5.89 -3.35 -10.74
CA SER A 10 -6.21 -3.21 -9.31
C SER A 10 -5.55 -1.98 -8.69
N PHE A 11 -4.49 -1.46 -9.31
CA PHE A 11 -3.78 -0.26 -8.87
C PHE A 11 -4.58 1.02 -9.16
N LYS A 12 -4.71 1.87 -8.15
CA LYS A 12 -5.12 3.27 -8.30
C LYS A 12 -4.04 4.16 -7.69
N PRO A 13 -3.74 5.32 -8.31
CA PRO A 13 -2.84 6.30 -7.71
C PRO A 13 -3.32 6.66 -6.30
N TYR A 14 -2.38 6.88 -5.37
CA TYR A 14 -2.66 7.30 -3.99
C TYR A 14 -3.48 6.30 -3.16
N MET A 15 -3.44 5.01 -3.51
CA MET A 15 -4.03 3.97 -2.67
C MET A 15 -3.33 3.86 -1.33
N ILE A 16 -4.12 3.67 -0.27
CA ILE A 16 -3.61 3.35 1.06
C ILE A 16 -3.38 1.84 1.12
N LEU A 17 -2.16 1.46 1.45
CA LEU A 17 -1.74 0.08 1.67
C LEU A 17 -1.29 -0.09 3.12
N ILE A 18 -1.44 -1.30 3.64
CA ILE A 18 -0.94 -1.66 4.96
C ILE A 18 0.39 -2.38 4.76
N HIS A 19 1.47 -1.80 5.27
CA HIS A 19 2.76 -2.45 5.35
C HIS A 19 2.87 -3.18 6.69
N HIS A 20 3.10 -4.50 6.62
CA HIS A 20 3.31 -5.33 7.80
C HIS A 20 4.79 -5.31 8.20
N SER A 21 5.12 -4.50 9.20
CA SER A 21 6.48 -4.38 9.75
C SER A 21 6.60 -5.13 11.08
N HIS A 22 7.84 -5.34 11.54
CA HIS A 22 8.10 -5.92 12.86
C HIS A 22 7.55 -5.06 14.00
N TYR A 23 7.46 -3.75 13.78
CA TYR A 23 6.97 -2.77 14.74
C TYR A 23 5.44 -2.60 14.73
N GLY A 24 4.74 -3.27 13.81
CA GLY A 24 3.29 -3.18 13.65
C GLY A 24 2.86 -2.95 12.21
N ASP A 25 1.55 -2.84 12.03
CA ASP A 25 0.92 -2.54 10.75
C ASP A 25 0.95 -1.01 10.53
N ILE A 26 1.58 -0.59 9.43
CA ILE A 26 1.78 0.83 9.11
C ILE A 26 0.93 1.17 7.89
N GLU A 27 0.12 2.22 8.00
CA GLU A 27 -0.61 2.74 6.85
C GLU A 27 0.29 3.61 5.99
N MET A 28 0.43 3.24 4.72
CA MET A 28 1.28 3.94 3.78
C MET A 28 0.51 4.29 2.50
N ILE A 29 0.79 5.47 1.95
CA ILE A 29 0.27 5.90 0.67
C ILE A 29 1.19 5.42 -0.45
N LEU A 30 0.59 4.84 -1.48
CA LEU A 30 1.28 4.37 -2.66
C LEU A 30 1.62 5.53 -3.59
N VAL A 31 2.92 5.81 -3.71
CA VAL A 31 3.47 6.89 -4.55
C VAL A 31 3.72 6.37 -5.96
N SER A 32 4.34 5.21 -6.09
CA SER A 32 4.62 4.59 -7.39
C SER A 32 4.70 3.07 -7.29
N ALA A 33 4.54 2.41 -8.43
CA ALA A 33 4.67 0.96 -8.55
C ALA A 33 5.64 0.61 -9.69
N ASN A 34 6.61 -0.25 -9.39
CA ASN A 34 7.50 -0.86 -10.36
C ASN A 34 7.17 -2.35 -10.47
N PHE A 35 6.43 -2.72 -11.51
CA PHE A 35 5.96 -4.09 -11.71
C PHE A 35 7.07 -5.02 -12.22
N ASP A 36 8.06 -4.51 -12.94
CA ASP A 36 9.19 -5.30 -13.43
C ASP A 36 10.01 -5.86 -12.25
N ASN A 37 10.17 -5.04 -11.21
CA ASN A 37 10.90 -5.41 -9.99
C ASN A 37 9.98 -5.86 -8.84
N GLU A 38 8.66 -6.00 -9.09
CA GLU A 38 7.65 -6.33 -8.07
C GLU A 38 7.77 -5.51 -6.77
N THR A 39 7.96 -4.19 -6.89
CA THR A 39 8.14 -3.25 -5.78
C THR A 39 7.18 -2.07 -5.83
N PHE A 40 6.84 -1.54 -4.66
CA PHE A 40 6.08 -0.30 -4.47
C PHE A 40 6.93 0.72 -3.74
N THR A 41 6.82 1.97 -4.16
CA THR A 41 7.30 3.12 -3.41
C THR A 41 6.15 3.65 -2.57
N LEU A 42 6.35 3.64 -1.26
CA LEU A 42 5.34 3.91 -0.25
C LEU A 42 5.81 5.03 0.67
N ARG A 43 4.90 5.91 1.08
CA ARG A 43 5.17 6.93 2.09
C ARG A 43 4.26 6.71 3.30
N PRO A 44 4.76 6.75 4.54
CA PRO A 44 3.89 6.63 5.71
C PRO A 44 2.89 7.80 5.74
N ILE A 45 1.66 7.51 6.14
CA ILE A 45 0.62 8.54 6.33
C ILE A 45 0.83 9.23 7.68
N ASP A 46 1.26 8.47 8.68
CA ASP A 46 1.55 8.97 10.01
C ASP A 46 2.99 9.49 10.08
N ILE A 47 3.17 10.75 9.71
CA ILE A 47 4.46 11.46 9.76
C ILE A 47 4.88 11.85 11.18
N GLU A 48 4.01 11.70 12.19
CA GLU A 48 4.37 11.99 13.58
C GLU A 48 5.18 10.84 14.19
N ASN A 49 4.87 9.61 13.78
CA ASN A 49 5.55 8.40 14.25
C ASN A 49 6.59 7.84 13.28
N PHE A 50 6.62 8.32 12.03
CA PHE A 50 7.53 7.83 10.99
C PHE A 50 8.16 8.99 10.23
N GLU A 51 9.41 8.81 9.80
CA GLU A 51 10.11 9.80 8.99
C GLU A 51 9.39 9.99 7.65
N GLU A 52 9.37 11.22 7.12
CA GLU A 52 8.74 11.56 5.84
C GLU A 52 9.59 11.09 4.63
N GLU A 53 9.95 9.80 4.64
CA GLU A 53 10.76 9.16 3.62
C GLU A 53 9.93 8.19 2.76
N ASP A 54 10.39 8.02 1.53
CA ASP A 54 9.82 7.05 0.59
C ASP A 54 10.49 5.69 0.77
N TYR A 55 9.68 4.68 1.10
CA TYR A 55 10.12 3.32 1.30
C TYR A 55 9.84 2.46 0.06
N ILE A 56 10.88 1.77 -0.42
CA ILE A 56 10.74 0.78 -1.50
C ILE A 56 10.50 -0.59 -0.88
N ILE A 57 9.29 -1.11 -1.04
CA ILE A 57 8.81 -2.33 -0.38
C ILE A 57 8.34 -3.33 -1.44
N SER A 58 8.65 -4.61 -1.24
CA SER A 58 8.10 -5.68 -2.10
C SER A 58 6.58 -5.71 -2.01
N ILE A 59 5.91 -5.91 -3.16
CA ILE A 59 4.45 -6.05 -3.25
C ILE A 59 3.94 -7.18 -2.32
N SER A 60 4.76 -8.19 -2.05
CA SER A 60 4.41 -9.29 -1.15
C SER A 60 4.28 -8.90 0.33
N LYS A 61 4.88 -7.78 0.75
CA LYS A 61 4.90 -7.30 2.14
C LYS A 61 3.81 -6.27 2.45
N VAL A 62 2.90 -6.08 1.50
CA VAL A 62 1.81 -5.11 1.62
C VAL A 62 0.49 -5.79 1.39
N SER A 63 -0.52 -5.35 2.12
CA SER A 63 -1.89 -5.78 1.92
C SER A 63 -2.77 -4.59 1.59
N PHE A 64 -3.82 -4.83 0.81
CA PHE A 64 -4.87 -3.83 0.62
C PHE A 64 -5.64 -3.70 1.93
N LYS A 65 -5.85 -2.47 2.39
CA LYS A 65 -6.75 -2.20 3.52
C LYS A 65 -8.08 -2.89 3.20
N LYS A 66 -8.45 -3.91 3.99
CA LYS A 66 -9.79 -4.52 3.88
C LYS A 66 -10.75 -3.35 4.04
N LYS A 67 -11.58 -3.13 3.03
CA LYS A 67 -12.65 -2.13 3.06
C LYS A 67 -13.45 -2.46 4.32
N GLU A 68 -13.26 -1.71 5.40
CA GLU A 68 -14.19 -1.77 6.51
C GLU A 68 -15.53 -1.39 5.89
N SER A 69 -16.44 -2.35 5.84
CA SER A 69 -17.80 -2.08 5.42
C SER A 69 -18.34 -1.12 6.46
N LEU A 70 -18.33 0.18 6.14
CA LEU A 70 -19.03 1.21 6.90
C LEU A 70 -20.47 0.73 7.03
N LYS A 71 -20.78 0.12 8.17
CA LYS A 71 -22.14 -0.28 8.50
C LYS A 71 -22.83 1.03 8.85
N ILE A 72 -23.55 1.58 7.89
CA ILE A 72 -24.43 2.72 8.15
C ILE A 72 -25.41 2.26 9.22
N VAL A 73 -25.25 2.79 10.43
CA VAL A 73 -26.23 2.61 11.50
C VAL A 73 -27.43 3.45 11.10
N LYS A 74 -28.49 2.79 10.63
CA LYS A 74 -29.81 3.41 10.46
C LYS A 74 -30.49 3.58 11.81
#